data_AF-A0A077DGU6-F1
#
_entry.id   AF-A0A077DGU6-F1
#
_cell.length_a   1.000
_cell.length_b   1.000
_cell.length_c   1.000
_cell.angle_alpha   90.00
_cell.angle_beta   90.00
_cell.angle_gamma   90.00
#
_symmetry.space_group_name_H-M   'P 1'
#
loop_
_entity.id
_entity.type
_entity.pdbx_description
1 polymer ?
#
loop_
_entity_poly.entity_id
_entity_poly.type
_entity_poly.pdbx_seq_one_letter_code
_entity_poly.pdbx_strand_id
1 'polypeptide(L)'
;MPTRLFICHTPLQALIAKHLIEANPHYETDLLMFCYPLANRTKFQEYFDKLKPLCRQHHFFVTPNKELKPSRYLSSVLKNFRSRYDVVLVASIDNIHVQYPLSKIKFKRLETFDDGTINLVSKSCFYEPKLLINSLRNLRQGVRYQTQDLRNLSQCHHTLFPDLPNITPRTQAIELWPTSEESQSDQSERSAVTKSLFLGQPIFKNNTLDLRLAEFVMNSLKINHYFPHHSLLLPPPYH
;
A
#
# COMPACT_ATOMS: atom_id res chain seq x y z
N MET A 1 -2.94 -26.65 6.23
CA MET A 1 -3.41 -25.59 5.31
C MET A 1 -2.20 -24.94 4.65
N PRO A 2 -2.29 -24.48 3.39
CA PRO A 2 -1.22 -23.71 2.77
C PRO A 2 -1.03 -22.37 3.51
N THR A 3 0.20 -21.85 3.51
CA THR A 3 0.62 -20.71 4.33
C THR A 3 0.93 -19.48 3.50
N ARG A 4 0.49 -18.31 3.98
CA ARG A 4 0.72 -17.00 3.35
C ARG A 4 1.36 -16.00 4.30
N LEU A 5 2.18 -15.10 3.76
CA LEU A 5 2.65 -13.90 4.45
C LEU A 5 2.31 -12.67 3.62
N PHE A 6 1.67 -11.68 4.23
CA PHE A 6 1.53 -10.33 3.67
C PHE A 6 2.52 -9.38 4.33
N ILE A 7 3.20 -8.58 3.51
CA ILE A 7 4.04 -7.47 3.99
C ILE A 7 3.45 -6.14 3.48
N CYS A 8 3.01 -5.30 4.42
CA CYS A 8 2.32 -4.03 4.13
C CYS A 8 3.06 -2.82 4.71
N HIS A 9 2.98 -1.69 4.01
CA HIS A 9 3.61 -0.39 4.31
C HIS A 9 2.63 0.78 4.24
N THR A 10 1.40 0.57 3.76
CA THR A 10 0.39 1.62 3.65
C THR A 10 -1.01 1.09 4.00
N PRO A 11 -1.96 1.97 4.36
CA PRO A 11 -3.35 1.59 4.54
C PRO A 11 -4.01 0.98 3.29
N LEU A 12 -3.66 1.45 2.09
CA LEU A 12 -4.17 0.88 0.84
C LEU A 12 -3.72 -0.57 0.66
N GLN A 13 -2.44 -0.85 0.93
CA GLN A 13 -1.90 -2.21 0.92
C GLN A 13 -2.64 -3.12 1.91
N ALA A 14 -3.00 -2.60 3.09
CA ALA A 14 -3.81 -3.34 4.05
C ALA A 14 -5.23 -3.65 3.49
N LEU A 15 -5.88 -2.71 2.81
CA LEU A 15 -7.17 -2.97 2.16
C LEU A 15 -7.08 -4.06 1.08
N ILE A 16 -6.05 -3.99 0.23
CA ILE A 16 -5.76 -5.01 -0.77
C ILE A 16 -5.53 -6.37 -0.12
N ALA A 17 -4.69 -6.42 0.91
CA ALA A 17 -4.41 -7.65 1.64
C ALA A 17 -5.69 -8.24 2.27
N LYS A 18 -6.54 -7.41 2.89
CA LYS A 18 -7.84 -7.85 3.44
C LYS A 18 -8.70 -8.52 2.37
N HIS A 19 -8.87 -7.86 1.22
CA HIS A 19 -9.65 -8.40 0.10
C HIS A 19 -9.09 -9.75 -0.38
N LEU A 20 -7.77 -9.86 -0.54
CA LEU A 20 -7.12 -11.10 -0.99
C LEU A 20 -7.20 -12.25 0.03
N ILE A 21 -7.20 -11.92 1.32
CA ILE A 21 -7.39 -12.90 2.41
C ILE A 21 -8.83 -13.40 2.41
N GLU A 22 -9.81 -12.50 2.36
CA GLU A 22 -11.24 -12.83 2.37
C GLU A 22 -11.64 -13.65 1.13
N ALA A 23 -11.06 -13.34 -0.04
CA ALA A 23 -11.28 -14.11 -1.26
C ALA A 23 -10.67 -15.53 -1.23
N ASN A 24 -9.79 -15.84 -0.26
CA ASN A 24 -9.06 -17.10 -0.19
C ASN A 24 -8.90 -17.61 1.26
N PRO A 25 -10.01 -17.93 1.95
CA PRO A 25 -10.00 -18.23 3.39
C PRO A 25 -9.27 -19.55 3.74
N HIS A 26 -8.94 -20.38 2.75
CA HIS A 26 -8.27 -21.67 2.96
C HIS A 26 -6.78 -21.56 3.32
N TYR A 27 -6.20 -20.36 3.27
CA TYR A 27 -4.80 -20.13 3.62
C TYR A 27 -4.66 -19.64 5.05
N GLU A 28 -3.72 -20.26 5.75
CA GLU A 28 -3.29 -19.75 7.04
C GLU A 28 -2.37 -18.55 6.83
N THR A 29 -2.83 -17.38 7.24
CA THR A 29 -2.21 -16.11 6.86
C THR A 29 -1.48 -15.45 8.02
N ASP A 30 -0.25 -15.02 7.78
CA ASP A 30 0.51 -14.14 8.67
C ASP A 30 0.62 -12.73 8.06
N LEU A 31 0.67 -11.70 8.90
CA LEU A 31 0.72 -10.29 8.51
C LEU A 31 1.88 -9.55 9.17
N LEU A 32 2.69 -8.87 8.37
CA LEU A 32 3.68 -7.90 8.83
C LEU A 32 3.35 -6.52 8.28
N MET A 33 2.96 -5.59 9.14
CA MET A 33 2.65 -4.21 8.76
C MET A 33 3.69 -3.24 9.34
N PHE A 34 4.28 -2.44 8.48
CA PHE A 34 5.26 -1.42 8.83
C PHE A 34 4.60 -0.04 8.92
N CYS A 35 4.97 0.73 9.94
CA CYS A 35 4.59 2.14 10.10
C CYS A 35 5.86 3.00 10.20
N TYR A 36 6.01 3.96 9.28
CA TYR A 36 7.14 4.89 9.29
C TYR A 36 6.93 6.03 10.31
N PRO A 37 7.98 6.66 10.85
CA PRO A 37 7.87 7.62 11.94
C PRO A 37 7.03 8.86 11.63
N LEU A 38 7.02 9.30 10.37
CA LEU A 38 6.26 10.46 9.91
C LEU A 38 4.84 10.11 9.46
N ALA A 39 4.45 8.83 9.51
CA ALA A 39 3.12 8.40 9.12
C ALA A 39 2.10 8.66 10.24
N ASN A 40 0.82 8.82 9.87
CA ASN A 40 -0.27 8.85 10.83
C ASN A 40 -0.44 7.45 11.45
N ARG A 41 0.17 7.24 12.62
CA ARG A 41 0.18 5.95 13.32
C ARG A 41 -1.23 5.47 13.66
N THR A 42 -2.12 6.37 14.09
CA THR A 42 -3.51 6.02 14.44
C THR A 42 -4.22 5.42 13.24
N LYS A 43 -4.12 6.08 12.08
CA LYS A 43 -4.68 5.55 10.83
C LYS A 43 -4.07 4.20 10.49
N PHE A 44 -2.75 4.05 10.53
CA PHE A 44 -2.12 2.75 10.26
C PHE A 44 -2.62 1.64 11.20
N GLN A 45 -2.78 1.96 12.48
CA GLN A 45 -3.28 1.03 13.49
C GLN A 45 -4.74 0.62 13.21
N GLU A 46 -5.61 1.54 12.80
CA GLU A 46 -7.00 1.22 12.44
C GLU A 46 -7.10 0.19 11.30
N TYR A 47 -6.29 0.35 10.26
CA TYR A 47 -6.28 -0.61 9.15
C TYR A 47 -5.65 -1.94 9.59
N PHE A 48 -4.59 -1.91 10.39
CA PHE A 48 -4.03 -3.13 10.99
C PHE A 48 -5.07 -3.89 11.82
N ASP A 49 -5.84 -3.19 12.65
CA ASP A 49 -6.84 -3.78 13.54
C ASP A 49 -8.00 -4.43 12.78
N LYS A 50 -8.28 -3.98 11.54
CA LYS A 50 -9.23 -4.63 10.64
C LYS A 50 -8.71 -5.95 10.05
N LEU A 51 -7.40 -6.09 9.85
CA LEU A 51 -6.79 -7.29 9.25
C LEU A 51 -6.38 -8.32 10.30
N LYS A 52 -5.92 -7.88 11.46
CA LYS A 52 -5.36 -8.77 12.49
C LYS A 52 -6.28 -9.96 12.85
N PRO A 53 -7.63 -9.85 12.90
CA PRO A 53 -8.48 -10.98 13.26
C PRO A 53 -8.53 -12.07 12.18
N LEU A 54 -8.17 -11.72 10.93
CA LEU A 54 -8.11 -12.64 9.79
C LEU A 54 -6.76 -13.37 9.71
N CYS A 55 -5.80 -13.03 10.58
CA CYS A 55 -4.43 -13.51 10.53
C CYS A 55 -4.13 -14.38 11.76
N ARG A 56 -3.40 -15.47 11.55
CA ARG A 56 -2.92 -16.33 12.64
C ARG A 56 -1.81 -15.66 13.43
N GLN A 57 -0.86 -15.04 12.74
CA GLN A 57 0.20 -14.26 13.35
C GLN A 57 0.27 -12.90 12.72
N HIS A 58 0.42 -11.86 13.53
CA HIS A 58 0.43 -10.49 13.05
C HIS A 58 1.43 -9.65 13.83
N HIS A 59 2.09 -8.73 13.15
CA HIS A 59 3.01 -7.80 13.80
C HIS A 59 2.90 -6.40 13.18
N PHE A 60 2.59 -5.42 14.03
CA PHE A 60 2.61 -4.00 13.69
C PHE A 60 3.94 -3.41 14.14
N PHE A 61 4.81 -3.08 13.19
CA PHE A 61 6.17 -2.63 13.46
C PHE A 61 6.34 -1.15 13.13
N VAL A 62 6.59 -0.34 14.16
CA VAL A 62 6.99 1.05 13.98
C VAL A 62 8.48 1.10 13.69
N THR A 63 8.86 1.53 12.49
CA THR A 63 10.27 1.54 12.09
C THR A 63 11.02 2.61 12.88
N PRO A 64 12.22 2.32 13.39
CA PRO A 64 12.98 3.32 14.14
C PRO A 64 13.38 4.51 13.25
N ASN A 65 13.55 5.68 13.88
CA ASN A 65 14.21 6.81 13.22
C ASN A 65 15.64 6.40 12.83
N LYS A 66 16.07 6.88 11.64
CA LYS A 66 17.25 6.58 10.78
C LYS A 66 18.58 6.01 11.35
N GLU A 67 18.72 5.80 12.64
CA GLU A 67 19.98 5.44 13.32
C GLU A 67 20.23 3.92 13.42
N LEU A 68 19.19 3.08 13.30
CA LEU A 68 19.33 1.63 13.44
C LEU A 68 19.46 0.94 12.08
N LYS A 69 20.46 0.05 11.96
CA LYS A 69 20.61 -0.81 10.77
C LYS A 69 19.36 -1.70 10.60
N PRO A 70 18.72 -1.72 9.41
CA PRO A 70 17.57 -2.59 9.11
C PRO A 70 17.71 -4.02 9.57
N SER A 71 18.90 -4.61 9.38
CA SER A 71 19.15 -5.99 9.73
C SER A 71 18.92 -6.33 11.21
N ARG A 72 19.18 -5.40 12.14
CA ARG A 72 19.07 -5.67 13.58
C ARG A 72 17.63 -5.80 14.02
N TYR A 73 16.79 -4.79 13.72
CA TYR A 73 15.40 -4.82 14.14
C TYR A 73 14.57 -5.80 13.31
N LEU A 74 14.83 -5.93 12.00
CA LEU A 74 14.09 -6.88 11.16
C LEU A 74 14.36 -8.32 11.55
N SER A 75 15.60 -8.67 11.95
CA SER A 75 15.87 -10.00 12.50
C SER A 75 15.00 -10.32 13.71
N SER A 76 14.80 -9.35 14.60
CA SER A 76 13.96 -9.52 15.79
C SER A 76 12.49 -9.72 15.40
N VAL A 77 11.98 -8.89 14.49
CA VAL A 77 10.60 -8.98 13.99
C VAL A 77 10.32 -10.37 13.39
N LEU A 78 11.25 -10.89 12.59
CA LEU A 78 11.06 -12.15 11.87
C LEU A 78 11.11 -13.40 12.75
N LYS A 79 11.63 -13.33 13.99
CA LYS A 79 11.63 -14.48 14.91
C LYS A 79 10.22 -15.00 15.24
N ASN A 80 9.24 -14.11 15.15
CA ASN A 80 7.84 -14.41 15.46
C ASN A 80 7.09 -15.02 14.27
N PHE A 81 7.72 -15.09 13.09
CA PHE A 81 7.12 -15.56 11.85
C PHE A 81 7.69 -16.93 11.45
N ARG A 82 6.98 -17.64 10.57
CA ARG A 82 7.49 -18.89 10.01
C ARG A 82 8.75 -18.64 9.19
N SER A 83 9.64 -19.62 9.18
CA SER A 83 10.83 -19.61 8.33
C SER A 83 10.53 -19.99 6.87
N ARG A 84 9.36 -20.60 6.59
CA ARG A 84 8.91 -21.02 5.26
C ARG A 84 7.43 -20.71 5.06
N TYR A 85 7.10 -20.21 3.87
CA TYR A 85 5.72 -19.99 3.39
C TYR A 85 5.49 -20.68 2.04
N ASP A 86 4.23 -20.94 1.71
CA ASP A 86 3.87 -21.35 0.35
C ASP A 86 3.84 -20.13 -0.58
N VAL A 87 3.22 -19.04 -0.13
CA VAL A 87 3.11 -17.80 -0.91
C VAL A 87 3.48 -16.61 -0.04
N VAL A 88 4.25 -15.67 -0.58
CA VAL A 88 4.48 -14.37 0.05
C VAL A 88 3.96 -13.28 -0.88
N LEU A 89 3.15 -12.38 -0.32
CA LEU A 89 2.51 -11.28 -1.03
C LEU A 89 3.10 -9.96 -0.53
N VAL A 90 3.61 -9.14 -1.43
CA VAL A 90 4.30 -7.88 -1.08
C VAL A 90 3.95 -6.75 -2.04
N ALA A 91 3.93 -5.52 -1.54
CA ALA A 91 4.06 -4.31 -2.35
C ALA A 91 5.48 -3.74 -2.21
N SER A 92 5.76 -2.61 -2.88
CA SER A 92 6.99 -1.82 -2.67
C SER A 92 8.28 -2.65 -2.73
N ILE A 93 8.46 -3.51 -3.76
CA ILE A 93 9.59 -4.45 -3.88
C ILE A 93 10.98 -3.78 -3.94
N ASP A 94 11.05 -2.47 -4.12
CA ASP A 94 12.27 -1.69 -4.06
C ASP A 94 12.68 -1.26 -2.64
N ASN A 95 11.84 -1.56 -1.65
CA ASN A 95 11.98 -1.20 -0.25
C ASN A 95 12.80 -2.25 0.52
N ILE A 96 13.75 -1.76 1.34
CA ILE A 96 14.60 -2.60 2.19
C ILE A 96 13.80 -3.43 3.21
N HIS A 97 12.66 -2.90 3.69
CA HIS A 97 11.78 -3.59 4.62
C HIS A 97 11.00 -4.74 3.99
N VAL A 98 11.02 -4.87 2.66
CA VAL A 98 10.49 -6.01 1.90
C VAL A 98 11.64 -6.96 1.52
N GLN A 99 12.69 -6.39 0.92
CA GLN A 99 13.84 -7.16 0.43
C GLN A 99 14.54 -7.95 1.55
N TYR A 100 14.70 -7.36 2.73
CA TYR A 100 15.37 -8.02 3.85
C TYR A 100 14.57 -9.22 4.37
N PRO A 101 13.27 -9.12 4.75
CA PRO A 101 12.46 -10.29 5.10
C PRO A 101 12.50 -11.39 4.06
N LEU A 102 12.30 -11.06 2.77
CA LEU A 102 12.33 -12.03 1.69
C LEU A 102 13.68 -12.74 1.58
N SER A 103 14.78 -12.05 1.89
CA SER A 103 16.12 -12.65 1.89
C SER A 103 16.37 -13.64 3.03
N LYS A 104 15.54 -13.62 4.08
CA LYS A 104 15.68 -14.47 5.28
C LYS A 104 14.67 -15.61 5.34
N ILE A 105 13.46 -15.42 4.82
CA ILE A 105 12.42 -16.45 4.77
C ILE A 105 12.52 -17.27 3.48
N LYS A 106 12.05 -18.52 3.50
CA LYS A 106 11.89 -19.36 2.32
C LYS A 106 10.45 -19.27 1.81
N PHE A 107 10.23 -19.26 0.50
CA PHE A 107 8.89 -19.26 -0.09
C PHE A 107 8.85 -20.05 -1.40
N LYS A 108 7.70 -20.64 -1.74
CA LYS A 108 7.52 -21.35 -3.02
C LYS A 108 7.13 -20.40 -4.15
N ARG A 109 6.30 -19.40 -3.86
CA ARG A 109 5.84 -18.38 -4.82
C ARG A 109 5.92 -16.99 -4.21
N LEU A 110 6.25 -16.02 -5.05
CA LEU A 110 6.16 -14.60 -4.75
C LEU A 110 5.04 -14.00 -5.61
N GLU A 111 4.15 -13.26 -4.97
CA GLU A 111 3.13 -12.46 -5.64
C GLU A 111 3.29 -11.01 -5.20
N THR A 112 2.98 -10.09 -6.09
CA THR A 112 3.06 -8.66 -5.79
C THR A 112 1.68 -8.03 -5.86
N PHE A 113 1.50 -6.88 -5.21
CA PHE A 113 0.27 -6.11 -5.32
C PHE A 113 0.52 -4.60 -5.30
N ASP A 114 -0.50 -3.83 -5.65
CA ASP A 114 -0.38 -2.39 -5.82
C ASP A 114 0.02 -1.63 -4.55
N ASP A 115 0.90 -0.64 -4.73
CA ASP A 115 1.27 0.36 -3.70
C ASP A 115 0.51 1.70 -3.90
N GLY A 116 -0.44 1.71 -4.84
CA GLY A 116 -1.11 2.91 -5.33
C GLY A 116 -0.62 3.31 -6.73
N THR A 117 -0.83 4.56 -7.12
CA THR A 117 -0.59 5.04 -8.49
C THR A 117 0.89 5.11 -8.89
N ILE A 118 1.82 4.97 -7.93
CA ILE A 118 3.27 4.99 -8.20
C ILE A 118 3.70 3.85 -9.12
N ASN A 119 2.99 2.71 -9.11
CA ASN A 119 3.26 1.60 -10.04
C ASN A 119 2.96 1.94 -11.50
N LEU A 120 2.06 2.91 -11.75
CA LEU A 120 1.61 3.30 -13.09
C LEU A 120 2.58 4.29 -13.76
N VAL A 121 3.40 4.99 -12.98
CA VAL A 121 4.37 5.96 -13.49
C VAL A 121 5.67 5.25 -13.81
N SER A 122 5.65 4.48 -14.89
CA SER A 122 6.79 3.69 -15.39
C SER A 122 7.99 4.52 -15.90
N LYS A 123 7.96 5.87 -15.86
CA LYS A 123 8.82 6.71 -16.70
C LYS A 123 9.64 7.87 -16.12
N SER A 124 9.79 8.13 -14.80
CA SER A 124 10.58 9.35 -14.45
C SER A 124 11.55 9.36 -13.27
N CYS A 125 11.68 8.34 -12.41
CA CYS A 125 12.76 8.38 -11.39
C CYS A 125 13.17 7.04 -10.75
N PHE A 126 12.31 6.02 -10.76
CA PHE A 126 12.63 4.71 -10.15
C PHE A 126 13.36 3.72 -11.09
N TYR A 127 13.60 4.12 -12.33
CA TYR A 127 14.27 3.31 -13.35
C TYR A 127 15.77 3.60 -13.48
N GLU A 128 16.34 4.42 -12.61
CA GLU A 128 17.79 4.57 -12.55
C GLU A 128 18.38 3.42 -11.71
N PRO A 129 19.37 2.67 -12.24
CA PRO A 129 20.05 1.65 -11.47
C PRO A 129 20.68 2.31 -10.24
N LYS A 130 20.18 1.97 -9.04
CA LYS A 130 20.78 2.41 -7.77
C LYS A 130 22.27 2.07 -7.82
N LEU A 131 23.12 3.09 -7.66
CA LEU A 131 24.59 3.00 -7.67
C LEU A 131 25.11 1.70 -7.02
N LEU A 132 26.11 1.05 -7.62
CA LEU A 132 26.78 -0.18 -7.16
C LEU A 132 27.11 -0.20 -5.65
N ILE A 133 27.35 0.97 -5.06
CA ILE A 133 27.63 1.17 -3.62
C ILE A 133 26.46 0.71 -2.74
N ASN A 134 25.21 0.91 -3.16
CA ASN A 134 24.02 0.46 -2.42
C ASN A 134 23.86 -1.07 -2.45
N SER A 135 24.24 -1.71 -3.57
CA SER A 135 24.26 -3.17 -3.72
C SER A 135 25.20 -3.84 -2.71
N LEU A 136 26.44 -3.34 -2.58
CA LEU A 136 27.43 -3.86 -1.62
C LEU A 136 27.00 -3.67 -0.16
N ARG A 137 26.37 -2.53 0.17
CA ARG A 137 25.84 -2.26 1.51
C ARG A 137 24.67 -3.20 1.86
N ASN A 138 23.84 -3.55 0.89
CA ASN A 138 22.71 -4.47 1.06
C ASN A 138 23.21 -5.91 1.24
N LEU A 139 24.23 -6.32 0.49
CA LEU A 139 24.86 -7.63 0.63
C LEU A 139 25.49 -7.82 2.02
N ARG A 140 26.18 -6.80 2.56
CA ARG A 140 26.71 -6.81 3.94
C ARG A 140 25.62 -6.90 5.02
N GLN A 141 24.40 -6.48 4.71
CA GLN A 141 23.23 -6.65 5.58
C GLN A 141 22.58 -8.03 5.39
N GLY A 142 23.07 -8.85 4.47
CA GLY A 142 22.52 -10.16 4.15
C GLY A 142 21.20 -10.09 3.39
N VAL A 143 20.99 -9.01 2.63
CA VAL A 143 19.92 -8.90 1.63
C VAL A 143 20.40 -9.57 0.35
N ARG A 144 19.64 -10.56 -0.10
CA ARG A 144 19.90 -11.40 -1.27
C ARG A 144 19.14 -10.94 -2.50
N TYR A 145 17.94 -10.39 -2.32
CA TYR A 145 17.07 -9.97 -3.41
C TYR A 145 17.09 -8.45 -3.57
N GLN A 146 17.30 -8.00 -4.80
CA GLN A 146 17.09 -6.63 -5.24
C GLN A 146 15.74 -6.49 -5.96
N THR A 147 15.36 -5.27 -6.30
CA THR A 147 14.09 -4.97 -6.99
C THR A 147 13.91 -5.84 -8.23
N GLN A 148 14.92 -5.92 -9.10
CA GLN A 148 14.81 -6.68 -10.35
C GLN A 148 14.69 -8.18 -10.11
N ASP A 149 15.38 -8.72 -9.11
CA ASP A 149 15.24 -10.13 -8.72
C ASP A 149 13.80 -10.43 -8.30
N LEU A 150 13.21 -9.55 -7.47
CA LEU A 150 11.83 -9.70 -7.01
C LEU A 150 10.81 -9.52 -8.14
N ARG A 151 11.08 -8.65 -9.12
CA ARG A 151 10.26 -8.54 -10.34
C ARG A 151 10.26 -9.86 -11.11
N ASN A 152 11.44 -10.43 -11.35
CA ASN A 152 11.59 -11.67 -12.10
C ASN A 152 11.04 -12.90 -11.36
N LEU A 153 11.12 -12.91 -10.02
CA LEU A 153 10.58 -13.98 -9.17
C LEU A 153 9.06 -13.90 -8.99
N SER A 154 8.48 -12.71 -9.16
CA SER A 154 7.04 -12.51 -8.97
C SER A 154 6.25 -13.20 -10.07
N GLN A 155 5.37 -14.11 -9.67
CA GLN A 155 4.59 -14.92 -10.61
C GLN A 155 3.28 -14.28 -11.02
N CYS A 156 2.77 -13.35 -10.20
CA CYS A 156 1.50 -12.66 -10.41
C CYS A 156 1.55 -11.31 -9.71
N HIS A 157 0.94 -10.29 -10.34
CA HIS A 157 0.75 -8.98 -9.76
C HIS A 157 -0.74 -8.66 -9.61
N HIS A 158 -1.21 -8.45 -8.39
CA HIS A 158 -2.59 -8.10 -8.10
C HIS A 158 -2.79 -6.58 -8.15
N THR A 159 -3.62 -6.11 -9.06
CA THR A 159 -3.73 -4.68 -9.40
C THR A 159 -5.16 -4.15 -9.36
N LEU A 160 -5.29 -2.89 -8.96
CA LEU A 160 -6.50 -2.09 -9.08
C LEU A 160 -6.69 -1.53 -10.50
N PHE A 161 -5.67 -1.62 -11.35
CA PHE A 161 -5.61 -1.02 -12.69
C PHE A 161 -5.16 -2.05 -13.73
N PRO A 162 -5.99 -3.06 -14.06
CA PRO A 162 -5.59 -4.17 -14.93
C PRO A 162 -5.22 -3.74 -16.35
N ASP A 163 -5.77 -2.63 -16.84
CA ASP A 163 -5.55 -2.13 -18.21
C ASP A 163 -4.27 -1.29 -18.36
N LEU A 164 -3.52 -1.09 -17.28
CA LEU A 164 -2.28 -0.31 -17.29
C LEU A 164 -1.05 -1.22 -17.20
N PRO A 165 0.08 -0.87 -17.85
CA PRO A 165 1.34 -1.62 -17.72
C PRO A 165 1.76 -1.76 -16.26
N ASN A 166 2.10 -2.98 -15.84
CA ASN A 166 2.41 -3.28 -14.45
C ASN A 166 3.74 -4.05 -14.28
N ILE A 167 4.13 -4.32 -13.03
CA ILE A 167 5.44 -4.87 -12.64
C ILE A 167 5.73 -6.23 -13.29
N THR A 168 4.69 -7.03 -13.52
CA THR A 168 4.78 -8.34 -14.19
C THR A 168 3.73 -8.42 -15.30
N PRO A 169 3.97 -9.23 -16.36
CA PRO A 169 3.00 -9.39 -17.44
C PRO A 169 1.75 -10.16 -17.01
N ARG A 170 1.83 -10.97 -15.94
CA ARG A 170 0.68 -11.70 -15.39
C ARG A 170 0.03 -10.88 -14.29
N THR A 171 -1.03 -10.18 -14.63
CA THR A 171 -1.82 -9.39 -13.69
C THR A 171 -3.11 -10.10 -13.28
N GLN A 172 -3.59 -9.83 -12.07
CA GLN A 172 -4.89 -10.23 -11.57
C GLN A 172 -5.63 -8.98 -11.07
N ALA A 173 -6.81 -8.70 -11.60
CA ALA A 173 -7.60 -7.55 -11.18
C ALA A 173 -8.13 -7.73 -9.76
N ILE A 174 -8.09 -6.65 -8.97
CA ILE A 174 -8.74 -6.54 -7.66
C ILE A 174 -9.81 -5.46 -7.76
N GLU A 175 -11.02 -5.78 -7.32
CA GLU A 175 -12.11 -4.82 -7.19
C GLU A 175 -12.38 -4.57 -5.69
N LEU A 176 -11.82 -3.47 -5.16
CA LEU A 176 -12.04 -3.07 -3.76
C LEU A 176 -13.40 -2.40 -3.55
N TRP A 177 -13.93 -1.80 -4.61
CA TRP A 177 -15.21 -1.10 -4.61
C TRP A 177 -16.04 -1.70 -5.74
N PRO A 178 -16.83 -2.76 -5.46
CA PRO A 178 -17.68 -3.34 -6.48
C PRO A 178 -18.60 -2.24 -6.99
N THR A 179 -18.64 -2.07 -8.31
CA THR A 179 -19.65 -1.20 -8.91
C THR A 179 -20.99 -1.87 -8.65
N SER A 180 -21.73 -1.40 -7.64
CA SER A 180 -23.13 -1.77 -7.51
C SER A 180 -23.78 -1.37 -8.83
N GLU A 181 -24.29 -2.35 -9.58
CA GLU A 181 -25.25 -2.09 -10.63
C GLU A 181 -26.39 -1.34 -9.96
N GLU A 182 -26.36 -0.01 -10.03
CA GLU A 182 -27.49 0.81 -9.65
C GLU A 182 -28.63 0.28 -10.48
N SER A 183 -29.59 -0.34 -9.78
CA SER A 183 -30.84 -0.74 -10.36
C SER A 183 -31.36 0.48 -11.10
N GLN A 184 -31.49 0.37 -12.42
CA GLN A 184 -32.18 1.33 -13.26
C GLN A 184 -33.68 1.32 -12.90
N SER A 185 -33.99 1.64 -11.64
CA SER A 185 -35.34 1.85 -11.16
C SER A 185 -35.62 3.34 -11.30
N ASP A 186 -36.43 3.63 -12.32
CA ASP A 186 -37.25 4.83 -12.48
C ASP A 186 -36.54 6.18 -12.35
N GLN A 187 -36.04 6.66 -13.49
CA GLN A 187 -35.95 8.09 -13.75
C GLN A 187 -37.35 8.71 -13.82
N SER A 188 -38.00 8.85 -12.67
CA SER A 188 -38.97 9.94 -12.49
C SER A 188 -38.19 11.24 -12.42
N GLU A 189 -38.65 12.27 -13.13
CA GLU A 189 -38.10 13.62 -13.29
C GLU A 189 -37.81 14.36 -11.96
N ARG A 190 -36.84 13.89 -11.17
CA ARG A 190 -36.19 14.69 -10.15
C ARG A 190 -35.09 15.46 -10.85
N SER A 191 -35.22 16.79 -10.91
CA SER A 191 -34.17 17.71 -11.37
C SER A 191 -32.80 17.22 -10.87
N ALA A 192 -31.98 16.71 -11.79
CA ALA A 192 -30.70 16.10 -11.46
C ALA A 192 -29.78 17.17 -10.88
N VAL A 193 -29.68 17.23 -9.56
CA VAL A 193 -28.76 18.15 -8.87
C VAL A 193 -27.34 17.65 -9.12
N THR A 194 -26.60 18.36 -9.95
CA THR A 194 -25.17 18.08 -10.16
C THR A 194 -24.40 18.40 -8.89
N LYS A 195 -23.72 17.41 -8.33
CA LYS A 195 -22.80 17.57 -7.21
C LYS A 195 -21.37 17.43 -7.70
N SER A 196 -20.57 18.45 -7.44
CA SER A 196 -19.13 18.49 -7.72
C SER A 196 -18.38 18.38 -6.39
N LEU A 197 -17.32 17.57 -6.37
CA LEU A 197 -16.51 17.30 -5.18
C LEU A 197 -15.03 17.58 -5.48
N PHE A 198 -14.38 18.38 -4.65
CA PHE A 198 -12.94 18.60 -4.70
C PHE A 198 -12.25 17.75 -3.64
N LEU A 199 -11.30 16.91 -4.07
CA LEU A 199 -10.46 16.12 -3.17
C LEU A 199 -9.22 16.94 -2.80
N GLY A 200 -9.13 17.38 -1.55
CA GLY A 200 -7.98 18.11 -1.03
C GLY A 200 -6.71 17.28 -1.09
N GLN A 201 -5.57 17.96 -1.24
CA GLN A 201 -4.24 17.35 -1.28
C GLN A 201 -3.25 18.18 -0.44
N PRO A 202 -2.34 17.54 0.32
CA PRO A 202 -1.32 18.24 1.07
C PRO A 202 -0.15 18.54 0.13
N ILE A 203 -0.28 19.59 -0.68
CA ILE A 203 0.71 20.00 -1.68
C ILE A 203 1.83 20.79 -1.00
N PHE A 204 1.46 21.67 -0.07
CA PHE A 204 2.38 22.51 0.66
C PHE A 204 2.68 21.93 2.05
N LYS A 205 3.83 22.34 2.62
CA LYS A 205 4.12 22.07 4.04
C LYS A 205 3.20 22.87 4.98
N ASN A 206 2.56 23.90 4.45
CA ASN A 206 1.67 24.80 5.18
C ASN A 206 0.23 24.51 4.77
N ASN A 207 -0.53 23.90 5.68
CA ASN A 207 -1.94 23.56 5.47
C ASN A 207 -2.78 24.77 5.05
N THR A 208 -2.44 25.99 5.49
CA THR A 208 -3.16 27.21 5.10
C THR A 208 -3.04 27.51 3.61
N LEU A 209 -1.90 27.18 2.99
CA LEU A 209 -1.72 27.35 1.55
C LEU A 209 -2.53 26.31 0.76
N ASP A 210 -2.59 25.08 1.27
CA ASP A 210 -3.43 24.02 0.66
C ASP A 210 -4.91 24.41 0.71
N LEU A 211 -5.38 24.97 1.83
CA LEU A 211 -6.76 25.43 1.97
C LEU A 211 -7.08 26.61 1.05
N ARG A 212 -6.18 27.58 0.94
CA ARG A 212 -6.35 28.70 -0.01
C ARG A 212 -6.39 28.23 -1.46
N LEU A 213 -5.56 27.25 -1.82
CA LEU A 213 -5.60 26.65 -3.15
C LEU A 213 -6.93 25.91 -3.37
N ALA A 214 -7.40 25.15 -2.38
CA ALA A 214 -8.68 24.46 -2.45
C ALA A 214 -9.83 25.46 -2.64
N GLU A 215 -9.90 26.52 -1.84
CA GLU A 215 -10.88 27.61 -1.96
C GLU A 215 -10.84 28.26 -3.34
N PHE A 216 -9.64 28.58 -3.85
CA PHE A 216 -9.46 29.14 -5.17
C PHE A 216 -10.03 28.24 -6.27
N VAL A 217 -9.64 26.95 -6.28
CA VAL A 217 -10.10 25.97 -7.27
C VAL A 217 -11.62 25.77 -7.17
N MET A 218 -12.16 25.63 -5.95
CA MET A 218 -13.58 25.43 -5.73
C MET A 218 -14.40 26.62 -6.23
N ASN A 219 -13.95 27.84 -5.98
CA ASN A 219 -14.63 29.05 -6.46
C ASN A 219 -14.53 29.18 -7.99
N SER A 220 -13.36 28.93 -8.58
CA SER A 220 -13.16 29.03 -10.03
C SER A 220 -13.96 28.00 -10.82
N LEU A 221 -14.09 26.78 -10.30
CA LEU A 221 -14.77 25.67 -10.96
C LEU A 221 -16.21 25.45 -10.48
N LYS A 222 -16.71 26.29 -9.56
CA LYS A 222 -18.02 26.15 -8.90
C LYS A 222 -18.22 24.74 -8.33
N ILE A 223 -17.24 24.31 -7.54
CA ILE A 223 -17.28 23.01 -6.87
C ILE A 223 -18.01 23.14 -5.53
N ASN A 224 -19.02 22.30 -5.32
CA ASN A 224 -19.97 22.49 -4.22
C ASN A 224 -19.59 21.73 -2.94
N HIS A 225 -18.66 20.79 -3.01
CA HIS A 225 -18.25 19.98 -1.87
C HIS A 225 -16.73 19.88 -1.78
N TYR A 226 -16.21 19.89 -0.56
CA TYR A 226 -14.81 19.68 -0.26
C TYR A 226 -14.62 18.41 0.55
N PHE A 227 -13.71 17.54 0.11
CA PHE A 227 -13.26 16.38 0.87
C PHE A 227 -11.79 16.58 1.22
N PRO A 228 -11.45 16.98 2.46
CA PRO A 228 -10.07 17.23 2.84
C PRO A 228 -9.24 15.95 2.77
N HIS A 229 -7.96 16.09 2.40
CA HIS A 229 -7.03 15.00 2.60
C HIS A 229 -6.96 14.64 4.08
N HIS A 230 -6.86 13.35 4.40
CA HIS A 230 -6.74 12.84 5.78
C HIS A 230 -5.54 13.37 6.59
N SER A 231 -4.62 14.09 5.96
CA SER A 231 -3.46 14.74 6.61
C SER A 231 -3.66 16.25 6.80
N LEU A 232 -4.68 16.84 6.17
CA LEU A 232 -5.07 18.24 6.35
C LEU A 232 -6.05 18.28 7.53
N LEU A 233 -5.53 18.62 8.73
CA LEU A 233 -6.38 18.88 9.88
C LEU A 233 -7.17 20.18 9.63
N LEU A 234 -8.49 20.07 9.43
CA LEU A 234 -9.39 21.22 9.44
C LEU A 234 -9.82 21.51 10.89
N PRO A 235 -9.81 22.77 11.35
CA PRO A 235 -10.68 23.16 12.46
C PRO A 235 -12.16 23.12 12.00
N PRO A 236 -13.09 22.59 12.82
CA PRO A 236 -14.51 22.54 12.46
C PRO A 236 -15.24 23.89 12.65
N PRO A 237 -16.41 24.12 12.01
CA PRO A 237 -16.97 23.44 10.83
C PRO A 237 -17.30 24.38 9.66
N TYR A 238 -17.13 23.86 8.43
CA TYR A 238 -17.91 24.32 7.28
C TYR A 238 -19.08 23.36 7.11
N HIS A 239 -20.30 23.88 7.19
CA HIS A 239 -21.57 23.20 6.96
C HIS A 239 -22.00 23.32 5.49
#